data_AF-A0A1E2WKQ4-F1
#
_entry.id   AF-A0A1E2WKQ4-F1
#
_cell.length_a   1.000
_cell.length_b   1.000
_cell.length_c   1.000
_cell.angle_alpha   90.00
_cell.angle_beta   90.00
_cell.angle_gamma   90.00
#
_symmetry.space_group_name_H-M   'P 1'
#
loop_
_entity.id
_entity.type
_entity.pdbx_description
1 polymer ?
#
loop_
_entity_poly.entity_id
_entity_poly.type
_entity_poly.pdbx_seq_one_letter_code
_entity_poly.pdbx_strand_id
1 'polypeptide(L)' 'MLGLTLEQTRVYQEAKAEGREEQKAEMLKLTVPLLLKTGMSVEQIAQHLNVDIEAVQIAAQSGT' A
#
# COMPACT_ATOMS: atom_id res chain seq x y z
N MET A 1 -10.95 -3.30 -37.98
CA MET A 1 -9.61 -3.29 -37.33
C MET A 1 -9.81 -3.61 -35.86
N LEU A 2 -8.97 -4.50 -35.31
CA LEU A 2 -9.13 -5.14 -34.00
C LEU A 2 -9.32 -4.12 -32.87
N GLY A 3 -10.56 -4.01 -32.36
CA GLY A 3 -10.89 -3.29 -31.14
C GLY A 3 -10.42 -4.08 -29.93
N LEU A 4 -9.11 -4.18 -29.73
CA LEU A 4 -8.53 -4.72 -28.50
C LEU A 4 -8.57 -3.60 -27.47
N THR A 5 -9.60 -3.60 -26.62
CA THR A 5 -9.59 -2.83 -25.38
C THR A 5 -8.42 -3.32 -24.53
N LEU A 6 -7.35 -2.53 -24.47
CA LEU A 6 -6.14 -2.82 -23.68
C LEU A 6 -6.49 -3.17 -22.23
N GLU A 7 -7.59 -2.62 -21.72
CA GLU A 7 -8.13 -2.87 -20.38
C GLU A 7 -8.45 -4.35 -20.08
N GLN A 8 -8.73 -5.16 -21.11
CA GLN A 8 -9.01 -6.59 -20.97
C GLN A 8 -7.76 -7.46 -21.09
N THR A 9 -6.62 -6.88 -21.49
CA THR A 9 -5.38 -7.64 -21.57
C THR A 9 -4.86 -7.94 -20.17
N ARG A 10 -4.37 -9.17 -19.96
CA ARG A 10 -3.75 -9.60 -18.70
C ARG A 10 -2.69 -8.59 -18.23
N VAL A 11 -1.89 -8.07 -19.16
CA VAL A 11 -0.85 -7.07 -18.92
C VAL A 11 -1.40 -5.78 -18.30
N TYR A 12 -2.53 -5.25 -18.78
CA TYR A 12 -3.11 -4.04 -18.19
C TYR A 12 -3.69 -4.28 -16.79
N GLN A 13 -4.30 -5.45 -16.56
CA GLN A 13 -4.84 -5.79 -15.24
C GLN A 13 -3.73 -5.97 -14.21
N GLU A 14 -2.63 -6.59 -14.60
CA GLU A 14 -1.42 -6.75 -13.80
C GLU A 14 -0.81 -5.37 -13.46
N ALA A 15 -0.57 -4.52 -14.47
CA ALA A 15 -0.04 -3.17 -14.25
C ALA A 15 -0.95 -2.31 -13.36
N LYS A 16 -2.28 -2.44 -13.49
CA LYS A 16 -3.24 -1.73 -12.63
C LYS A 16 -3.28 -2.29 -11.20
N ALA A 17 -3.02 -3.58 -11.02
CA ALA A 17 -2.88 -4.17 -9.69
C ALA A 17 -1.58 -3.73 -9.02
N GLU A 18 -0.46 -3.78 -9.74
CA GLU A 18 0.85 -3.34 -9.30
C GLU A 18 0.83 -1.86 -8.87
N GLY A 19 0.25 -0.97 -9.69
CA GLY A 19 0.14 0.45 -9.33
C GLY A 19 -0.72 0.73 -8.09
N ARG A 20 -1.69 -0.15 -7.76
CA ARG A 20 -2.45 -0.04 -6.50
C ARG A 20 -1.65 -0.50 -5.29
N GLU A 21 -0.87 -1.56 -5.44
CA GLU A 21 0.02 -2.04 -4.37
C GLU A 21 1.14 -1.03 -4.09
N GLU A 22 1.73 -0.43 -5.12
CA GLU A 22 2.74 0.64 -4.97
C GLU A 22 2.16 1.85 -4.25
N GLN A 23 0.97 2.34 -4.65
CA GLN A 23 0.31 3.45 -3.98
C GLN A 23 0.00 3.16 -2.51
N LYS A 24 -0.41 1.93 -2.20
CA LYS A 24 -0.67 1.49 -0.83
C LYS A 24 0.62 1.44 -0.01
N ALA A 25 1.70 0.92 -0.57
CA ALA A 25 3.01 0.87 0.08
C ALA A 25 3.58 2.27 0.35
N GLU A 26 3.51 3.19 -0.62
CA GLU A 26 3.94 4.57 -0.45
C GLU A 26 3.10 5.32 0.60
N MET A 27 1.78 5.11 0.61
CA MET A 27 0.91 5.67 1.64
C MET A 27 1.28 5.17 3.04
N LEU A 28 1.55 3.88 3.21
CA LEU A 28 1.97 3.32 4.48
C LEU A 28 3.32 3.89 4.93
N LYS A 29 4.32 3.98 4.04
CA LYS A 29 5.64 4.57 4.37
C LYS A 29 5.55 5.99 4.90
N LEU A 30 4.63 6.80 4.38
CA LEU A 30 4.47 8.20 4.82
C LEU A 30 3.64 8.31 6.10
N THR A 31 2.55 7.53 6.20
CA THR A 31 1.57 7.66 7.29
C THR A 31 1.97 6.92 8.55
N VAL A 32 2.53 5.71 8.44
CA VAL A 32 2.87 4.88 9.60
C VAL A 32 3.85 5.59 10.56
N PRO A 33 4.98 6.17 10.10
CA PRO A 33 5.89 6.89 11.00
C PRO A 33 5.24 8.10 11.69
N LEU A 34 4.32 8.79 11.01
CA LEU A 34 3.57 9.91 11.59
C LEU A 34 2.63 9.43 12.70
N LEU A 35 1.86 8.37 12.45
CA LEU A 35 0.92 7.79 13.42
C LEU A 35 1.66 7.24 14.65
N LEU A 36 2.80 6.58 14.45
CA LEU A 36 3.67 6.15 15.55
C LEU A 36 4.17 7.34 16.38
N LYS A 37 4.58 8.45 15.75
CA LYS A 37 4.98 9.69 16.46
C LYS A 37 3.83 10.29 17.27
N THR A 38 2.58 10.08 16.87
CA THR A 38 1.40 10.51 17.65
C THR A 38 1.07 9.60 18.83
N GLY A 39 1.80 8.49 19.00
CA GLY A 39 1.63 7.56 20.12
C GLY A 39 0.70 6.38 19.82
N MET A 40 0.29 6.16 18.57
CA MET A 40 -0.42 4.94 18.18
C MET A 40 0.53 3.74 18.16
N SER A 41 0.01 2.55 18.49
CA SER A 41 0.75 1.30 18.36
C SER A 41 0.65 0.73 16.93
N VAL A 42 1.57 -0.17 16.58
CA VAL A 42 1.59 -0.87 15.28
C VAL A 42 0.28 -1.64 15.05
N GLU A 43 -0.26 -2.28 16.10
CA GLU A 43 -1.49 -3.06 16.05
C GLU A 43 -2.71 -2.17 15.82
N GLN A 44 -2.77 -1.01 16.48
CA GLN A 44 -3.82 -0.03 16.25
C GLN A 44 -3.79 0.49 14.81
N ILE A 45 -2.60 0.82 14.30
CA ILE A 45 -2.42 1.29 12.93
C ILE A 45 -2.86 0.21 11.93
N ALA A 46 -2.44 -1.04 12.12
CA ALA A 46 -2.83 -2.17 11.30
C ALA A 46 -4.36 -2.35 11.26
N GLN A 47 -5.00 -2.26 12.42
CA GLN A 47 -6.45 -2.37 12.55
C GLN A 47 -7.19 -1.19 11.89
N HIS A 48 -6.72 0.05 12.08
CA HIS A 48 -7.34 1.25 11.51
C HIS A 48 -7.18 1.36 10.00
N LEU A 49 -6.02 0.97 9.47
CA LEU A 49 -5.73 0.98 8.03
C LEU A 49 -6.17 -0.32 7.33
N ASN A 50 -6.64 -1.31 8.09
CA ASN A 50 -7.01 -2.64 7.62
C ASN A 50 -5.90 -3.27 6.76
N VAL A 51 -4.69 -3.25 7.30
CA VAL A 51 -3.47 -3.80 6.68
C VAL A 51 -2.81 -4.77 7.63
N ASP A 52 -1.91 -5.60 7.09
CA ASP A 52 -1.14 -6.52 7.91
C ASP A 52 -0.21 -5.77 8.87
N ILE A 53 -0.04 -6.30 10.07
CA ILE A 53 0.93 -5.83 11.07
C ILE A 53 2.33 -5.82 10.46
N GLU A 54 2.68 -6.83 9.66
CA GLU A 54 3.98 -6.92 9.00
C GLU A 54 4.20 -5.73 8.04
N ALA A 55 3.17 -5.35 7.28
CA ALA A 55 3.22 -4.20 6.37
C ALA A 55 3.44 -2.88 7.12
N VAL A 56 2.80 -2.72 8.30
CA VAL A 56 3.02 -1.55 9.18
C VAL A 56 4.45 -1.56 9.74
N GLN A 57 4.97 -2.71 10.15
CA GLN A 57 6.35 -2.83 10.64
C GLN A 57 7.39 -2.48 9.58
N ILE A 58 7.20 -2.93 8.34
CA ILE A 58 8.09 -2.60 7.23
C ILE A 58 8.06 -1.09 6.94
N ALA A 59 6.86 -0.50 6.92
CA ALA A 59 6.67 0.93 6.71
C ALA A 59 7.27 1.78 7.85
N ALA A 60 7.23 1.29 9.10
CA ALA A 60 7.85 1.94 10.25
C ALA A 60 9.39 1.95 10.18
N GLN A 61 9.99 0.86 9.68
CA GLN A 61 11.44 0.71 9.55
C GLN A 61 12.03 1.48 8.35
N SER A 62 11.21 1.76 7.34
CA SER A 62 11.64 2.47 6.13
C SER A 62 11.68 4.00 6.30
N GLY A 63 11.28 4.52 7.47
CA GLY A 63 11.16 5.95 7.77
C GLY A 63 12.29 6.56 8.61
N THR A 64 13.37 5.81 8.87
CA THR A 64 14.62 6.29 9.50
C THR A 64 15.67 6.62 8.45
#